data_AF-A0A831SJQ6-F1
#
_entry.id   AF-A0A831SJQ6-F1
#
_cell.length_a   1.000
_cell.length_b   1.000
_cell.length_c   1.000
_cell.angle_alpha   90.00
_cell.angle_beta   90.00
_cell.angle_gamma   90.00
#
_symmetry.space_group_name_H-M   'P 1'
#
loop_
_entity.id
_entity.type
_entity.pdbx_description
1 polymer ?
#
loop_
_entity_poly.entity_id
_entity_poly.type
_entity_poly.pdbx_seq_one_letter_code
_entity_poly.pdbx_strand_id
1 'polypeptide(L)' 'MKNKLIEDLWMENPDIYKILKESGDLEEARKKLFEFSKDLEWKYREGEEALHKLEYATALEAIKVFNNFVSPRNEEISG' A
#
# COMPACT_ATOMS: atom_id res chain seq x y z
N MET A 1 -2.64 -21.50 -13.40
CA MET A 1 -2.17 -21.27 -12.01
C MET A 1 -1.68 -19.85 -11.79
N LYS A 2 -0.72 -19.31 -12.58
CA LYS A 2 -0.25 -17.90 -12.43
C LYS A 2 -1.35 -16.84 -12.56
N ASN A 3 -2.27 -16.98 -13.53
CA ASN A 3 -3.32 -15.98 -13.76
C ASN A 3 -4.27 -15.86 -12.56
N LYS A 4 -4.65 -16.99 -11.96
CA LYS A 4 -5.52 -17.00 -10.78
C LYS A 4 -4.89 -16.27 -9.58
N LEU A 5 -3.59 -16.50 -9.32
CA LEU A 5 -2.89 -15.82 -8.22
C LEU A 5 -2.82 -14.30 -8.41
N ILE A 6 -2.69 -13.83 -9.65
CA ILE A 6 -2.68 -12.41 -9.97
C ILE A 6 -4.08 -11.82 -9.79
N GLU A 7 -5.12 -12.54 -10.23
CA GLU A 7 -6.51 -12.15 -10.01
C GLU A 7 -6.84 -12.07 -8.51
N ASP A 8 -6.47 -13.08 -7.74
CA ASP A 8 -6.65 -13.13 -6.29
C ASP A 8 -5.95 -11.94 -5.62
N LEU A 9 -4.69 -11.64 -5.98
CA LEU A 9 -3.95 -10.48 -5.48
C LEU A 9 -4.70 -9.15 -5.71
N TRP A 10 -5.25 -8.95 -6.90
CA TRP A 10 -5.98 -7.72 -7.22
C TRP A 10 -7.35 -7.64 -6.53
N MET A 11 -7.95 -8.78 -6.18
CA MET A 11 -9.19 -8.82 -5.40
C MET A 11 -8.96 -8.48 -3.92
N GLU A 12 -7.79 -8.79 -3.35
CA GLU A 12 -7.47 -8.47 -1.95
C GLU A 12 -7.44 -6.95 -1.69
N ASN A 13 -6.96 -6.16 -2.65
CA ASN A 13 -6.96 -4.71 -2.53
C ASN A 13 -7.27 -4.03 -3.88
N PRO A 14 -8.56 -3.87 -4.21
CA PRO A 14 -8.97 -3.29 -5.49
C PRO A 14 -8.59 -1.81 -5.63
N ASP A 15 -8.40 -1.08 -4.52
CA ASP A 15 -7.99 0.32 -4.54
C ASP A 15 -6.55 0.46 -5.05
N ILE A 16 -5.62 -0.39 -4.57
CA ILE A 16 -4.25 -0.44 -5.09
C ILE A 16 -4.25 -0.79 -6.58
N TYR A 17 -5.06 -1.77 -7.00
CA TYR A 17 -5.16 -2.13 -8.41
C TYR A 17 -5.63 -0.95 -9.27
N LYS A 18 -6.66 -0.23 -8.81
CA LYS A 18 -7.20 0.95 -9.47
C LYS A 18 -6.14 2.05 -9.58
N ILE A 19 -5.45 2.38 -8.48
CA ILE A 19 -4.36 3.37 -8.46
C ILE A 19 -3.31 3.03 -9.53
N LEU A 20 -2.85 1.77 -9.56
CA LEU A 20 -1.85 1.32 -10.51
C LEU A 20 -2.34 1.35 -11.97
N LYS A 21 -3.62 1.09 -12.22
CA LYS A 21 -4.22 1.10 -13.57
C LYS A 21 -4.49 2.50 -14.10
N GLU A 22 -4.79 3.46 -13.22
CA GLU A 22 -5.20 4.81 -13.60
C GLU A 22 -4.04 5.83 -13.60
N SER A 23 -2.89 5.49 -13.04
CA SER A 23 -1.70 6.34 -13.13
C SER A 23 -1.08 6.33 -14.52
N GLY A 24 -0.71 7.51 -15.02
CA GLY A 24 -0.10 7.69 -16.34
C GLY A 24 1.38 7.34 -16.37
N ASP A 25 2.08 7.46 -15.25
CA ASP A 25 3.49 7.11 -15.11
C ASP A 25 3.84 6.55 -13.72
N LEU A 26 5.10 6.11 -13.58
CA LEU A 26 5.62 5.50 -12.36
C LEU A 26 5.62 6.48 -11.17
N GLU A 27 5.93 7.75 -11.40
CA GLU A 27 6.02 8.74 -10.32
C GLU A 27 4.64 9.08 -9.77
N GLU A 28 3.65 9.22 -10.66
CA GLU A 28 2.25 9.39 -10.29
C GLU A 28 1.74 8.18 -9.50
N ALA A 29 2.07 6.96 -9.93
CA ALA A 29 1.72 5.74 -9.20
C ALA A 29 2.34 5.71 -7.80
N ARG A 30 3.64 6.02 -7.67
CA ARG A 30 4.32 6.08 -6.37
C ARG A 30 3.66 7.08 -5.44
N LYS A 31 3.36 8.28 -5.92
CA LYS A 31 2.71 9.34 -5.14
C LYS A 31 1.32 8.92 -4.65
N LYS A 32 0.46 8.42 -5.54
CA LYS A 32 -0.90 7.98 -5.17
C LYS A 32 -0.90 6.80 -4.19
N LEU A 33 0.03 5.85 -4.34
CA LEU A 33 0.16 4.74 -3.40
C LEU A 33 0.64 5.21 -2.02
N PHE A 34 1.53 6.20 -1.98
CA PHE A 34 1.96 6.81 -0.73
C PHE A 34 0.82 7.58 -0.05
N GLU A 35 0.03 8.34 -0.79
CA GLU A 35 -1.15 9.04 -0.26
C GLU A 35 -2.18 8.04 0.28
N PHE A 36 -2.51 6.99 -0.48
CA PHE A 36 -3.38 5.90 -0.05
C PHE A 36 -2.93 5.28 1.28
N SER A 37 -1.64 4.97 1.41
CA SER A 37 -1.12 4.34 2.63
C SER A 37 -1.17 5.28 3.83
N LYS A 38 -1.01 6.59 3.62
CA LYS A 38 -1.08 7.62 4.67
C LYS A 38 -2.50 7.83 5.16
N ASP A 39 -3.47 7.85 4.24
CA ASP A 39 -4.89 7.89 4.59
C ASP A 39 -5.28 6.65 5.39
N LEU A 40 -4.82 5.47 4.97
CA LEU A 40 -5.07 4.23 5.71
C LEU A 40 -4.42 4.25 7.11
N GLU A 41 -3.19 4.74 7.21
CA GLU A 41 -2.51 4.93 8.51
C GLU A 41 -3.31 5.84 9.43
N TRP A 42 -3.86 6.93 8.89
CA TRP A 42 -4.64 7.90 9.63
C TRP A 42 -5.94 7.29 10.17
N LYS A 43 -6.69 6.55 9.33
CA LYS A 43 -7.92 5.83 9.72
C LYS A 43 -7.70 4.87 10.88
N TYR A 44 -6.60 4.11 10.86
CA TYR A 44 -6.23 3.25 11.97
C TYR A 44 -5.98 4.06 13.26
N ARG A 45 -5.26 5.18 13.17
CA ARG A 45 -4.92 6.02 14.32
C ARG A 45 -6.13 6.72 14.94
N GLU A 46 -7.09 7.12 14.13
CA GLU A 46 -8.36 7.71 14.59
C GLU A 46 -9.33 6.66 15.15
N GLY A 47 -9.03 5.37 14.96
CA GLY A 47 -9.89 4.27 15.38
C GLY A 47 -11.14 4.11 14.51
N GLU A 48 -11.15 4.69 13.31
CA GLU A 48 -12.20 4.44 12.30
C GLU A 48 -12.21 2.97 11.88
N GLU A 49 -11.04 2.34 11.88
CA GLU A 49 -10.84 0.92 11.65
C GLU A 49 -10.43 0.23 12.97
N ALA A 50 -11.35 -0.55 13.54
CA ALA A 50 -11.15 -1.21 14.83
C ALA A 50 -10.36 -2.52 14.67
N LEU A 51 -9.04 -2.44 14.80
CA LEU A 51 -8.15 -3.61 14.84
C LEU A 51 -7.87 -4.09 16.26
N HIS A 52 -7.63 -5.38 16.42
CA HIS A 52 -7.04 -5.89 17.66
C HIS A 52 -5.64 -5.28 17.86
N LYS A 53 -5.19 -5.08 19.12
CA LYS A 53 -3.93 -4.35 19.42
C LYS A 53 -2.69 -4.89 18.69
N LEU A 54 -2.59 -6.20 18.54
CA LEU A 54 -1.49 -6.84 17.81
C LEU A 54 -1.58 -6.60 16.31
N GLU A 55 -2.78 -6.69 15.75
CA GLU A 55 -3.04 -6.43 14.33
C GLU A 55 -2.79 -4.96 13.99
N TYR A 56 -3.13 -4.04 14.89
CA TYR A 56 -2.82 -2.62 14.75
C TYR A 56 -1.32 -2.36 14.60
N ALA A 57 -0.50 -2.93 15.49
CA ALA A 57 0.95 -2.78 15.41
C ALA A 57 1.52 -3.37 14.11
N THR A 58 1.02 -4.55 13.70
CA THR A 58 1.41 -5.18 12.44
C THR A 58 0.99 -4.35 11.22
N ALA A 59 -0.21 -3.77 11.23
CA ALA A 59 -0.72 -2.93 10.15
C ALA A 59 0.13 -1.66 9.98
N LEU A 60 0.49 -0.99 11.08
CA LEU A 60 1.35 0.19 11.03
C LEU A 60 2.76 -0.13 10.49
N GLU A 61 3.35 -1.25 10.91
CA GLU A 61 4.65 -1.66 10.38
C GLU A 61 4.56 -2.06 8.91
N ALA A 62 3.49 -2.75 8.49
CA ALA A 62 3.26 -3.07 7.09
C ALA A 62 3.13 -1.82 6.21
N ILE A 63 2.39 -0.79 6.66
CA ILE A 63 2.28 0.50 5.96
C ILE A 63 3.64 1.18 5.83
N LYS A 64 4.45 1.19 6.91
CA LYS A 64 5.80 1.75 6.89
C LYS A 64 6.71 1.02 5.89
N VAL A 65 6.68 -0.31 5.87
CA VAL A 65 7.45 -1.12 4.90
C VAL A 65 6.96 -0.85 3.48
N PHE A 66 5.65 -0.76 3.26
CA PHE A 66 5.08 -0.43 1.95
C PHE A 66 5.54 0.95 1.46
N ASN A 67 5.54 1.96 2.34
CA ASN A 67 6.05 3.29 2.03
C ASN A 67 7.54 3.30 1.69
N ASN A 68 8.32 2.44 2.36
CA ASN A 68 9.71 2.26 2.01
C ASN A 68 9.89 1.62 0.63
N PHE A 69 9.01 0.70 0.24
CA PHE A 69 9.07 0.05 -1.08
C PHE A 69 8.75 1.03 -2.23
N VAL A 70 7.76 1.90 -2.07
CA VAL A 70 7.39 2.88 -3.11
C VAL A 70 8.31 4.10 -3.16
N SER A 71 9.24 4.25 -2.21
CA SER A 71 10.19 5.37 -2.15
C SER A 71 11.28 5.29 -3.23
N PRO A 72 11.45 6.32 -4.09
CA PRO A 72 12.53 6.37 -5.08
C PRO A 72 13.93 6.26 -4.44
N ARG A 73 14.12 6.88 -3.27
CA ARG A 73 15.40 6.85 -2.56
C ARG A 73 15.78 5.44 -2.12
N ASN A 74 14.81 4.64 -1.69
CA ASN A 74 15.10 3.29 -1.21
C ASN A 74 15.37 2.32 -2.37
N GLU A 75 14.77 2.57 -3.53
CA GLU A 75 15.13 1.89 -4.78
C GLU A 75 16.59 2.15 -5.13
N GLU A 76 17.06 3.41 -5.07
CA GLU A 76 18.47 3.76 -5.31
C GLU A 76 19.43 3.08 -4.31
N ILE A 77 19.07 2.99 -3.03
CA ILE A 77 19.91 2.38 -1.98
C ILE A 77 20.02 0.84 -2.14
N SER A 78 18.97 0.20 -2.66
CA SER A 78 18.89 -1.27 -2.74
C SER A 78 19.20 -1.86 -4.12
N GLY A 79 19.35 -1.01 -5.13
CA GLY A 79 19.69 -1.37 -6.52
C GLY A 79 21.18 -1.55 -6.78
#